data_AF-A0A7C3EAH5-F1
#
_entry.id   AF-A0A7C3EAH5-F1
#
_cell.length_a   1.000
_cell.length_b   1.000
_cell.length_c   1.000
_cell.angle_alpha   90.00
_cell.angle_beta   90.00
_cell.angle_gamma   90.00
#
_symmetry.space_group_name_H-M   'P 1'
#
loop_
_entity.id
_entity.type
_entity.pdbx_description
1 polymer ?
#
loop_
_entity_poly.entity_id
_entity_poly.type
_entity_poly.pdbx_seq_one_letter_code
_entity_poly.pdbx_strand_id
1 'polypeptide(L)'
;MKRSELQSLQNQHGAVAIIVAICLIVFIGFSALAIDVGHLYVARNELQNAADAGALAGAQSLFCKEGDACSLGDINPLANVFAEQAAKRNQSEKTAVEIKEIQRGHWSFATKTFTPNESLTQTELWDVSFAELDANPAFINAVRVVTQRNETPVSLSFGRMFMENPGMQAEAVAYIGFAGTLEPFSVDQPIAICKEAITTPDGKYSCNMGRMINSGNNSNTANTGAWTNFTQPCKTANTDNVKPLVCGDGNPEPLAFQVGMGTTNGELQAVFGNPADKKSMYSCWWTNSDHGTRPWRVRLPVISCPDPSISNCAPLLSAVEVNILWMQIQANDCYRPEIGVPLGETKNYPTKMAGIEGTDYGPWTTPIVAPATQDDVRRIWESFFSHFHIRNVAGPATCEQKTIYFLPDCTPHEPTGTTGGINTGILAKIPVLVN
;
A
#
# COMPACT_ATOMS: atom_id res chain seq x y z
N MET A 1 100.67 -4.59 45.81
CA MET A 1 100.09 -5.00 44.50
C MET A 1 99.67 -6.46 44.65
N LYS A 2 98.45 -6.93 44.43
CA LYS A 2 97.22 -6.42 43.78
C LYS A 2 96.01 -6.98 44.56
N ARG A 3 95.03 -6.14 44.90
CA ARG A 3 93.68 -6.58 45.30
C ARG A 3 92.97 -7.03 44.03
N SER A 4 92.44 -8.26 43.99
CA SER A 4 91.53 -8.66 42.90
C SER A 4 90.16 -8.06 43.18
N GLU A 5 89.77 -7.12 42.34
CA GLU A 5 88.43 -6.54 42.34
C GLU A 5 87.41 -7.63 41.98
N LEU A 6 86.48 -7.88 42.90
CA LEU A 6 85.21 -8.50 42.59
C LEU A 6 84.44 -7.53 41.69
N GLN A 7 84.38 -7.83 40.39
CA GLN A 7 83.51 -7.13 39.46
C GLN A 7 82.06 -7.30 39.92
N SER A 8 81.51 -6.18 40.41
CA SER A 8 80.08 -6.00 40.60
C SER A 8 79.39 -6.14 39.24
N LEU A 9 78.77 -7.30 39.01
CA LEU A 9 77.75 -7.44 37.98
C LEU A 9 76.57 -6.55 38.39
N GLN A 10 76.48 -5.38 37.76
CA GLN A 10 75.38 -4.45 37.91
C GLN A 10 74.05 -5.15 37.59
N ASN A 11 73.26 -5.37 38.63
CA ASN A 11 71.90 -5.92 38.61
C ASN A 11 70.89 -4.97 37.95
N GLN A 12 70.75 -4.99 36.62
CA GLN A 12 69.63 -4.32 35.92
C GLN A 12 68.40 -5.23 35.69
N HIS A 13 68.46 -6.51 36.06
CA HIS A 13 67.33 -7.45 35.89
C HIS A 13 66.14 -7.20 36.84
N GLY A 14 66.34 -6.50 37.96
CA GLY A 14 65.26 -6.19 38.92
C GLY A 14 64.32 -5.08 38.46
N ALA A 15 64.85 -4.05 37.76
CA ALA A 15 64.06 -2.92 37.28
C ALA A 15 63.10 -3.31 36.15
N VAL A 16 63.55 -4.20 35.25
CA VAL A 16 62.73 -4.74 34.16
C VAL A 16 61.54 -5.52 34.72
N ALA A 17 61.74 -6.34 35.76
CA ALA A 17 60.67 -7.09 36.40
C ALA A 17 59.58 -6.17 36.99
N ILE A 18 59.98 -5.03 37.59
CA ILE A 18 59.04 -4.04 38.14
C ILE A 18 58.22 -3.37 37.03
N ILE A 19 58.87 -2.94 35.94
CA ILE A 19 58.18 -2.31 34.81
C ILE A 19 57.20 -3.28 34.16
N VAL A 20 57.61 -4.54 33.93
CA VAL A 20 56.75 -5.58 33.37
C VAL A 20 55.55 -5.86 34.28
N ALA A 21 55.76 -5.93 35.60
CA ALA A 21 54.66 -6.11 36.56
C ALA A 21 53.64 -4.95 36.50
N ILE A 22 54.10 -3.71 36.40
CA ILE A 22 53.23 -2.54 36.26
C ILE A 22 52.47 -2.57 34.93
N CYS A 23 53.16 -2.85 33.82
CA CYS A 23 52.53 -2.96 32.51
C CYS A 23 51.47 -4.06 32.45
N LEU A 24 51.71 -5.22 33.08
CA LEU A 24 50.73 -6.30 33.15
C LEU A 24 49.46 -5.87 33.89
N ILE A 25 49.58 -5.15 35.01
CA ILE A 25 48.43 -4.61 35.75
C ILE A 25 47.63 -3.65 34.86
N VAL A 26 48.32 -2.76 34.13
CA VAL A 26 47.70 -1.81 33.20
C VAL A 26 46.97 -2.56 32.07
N PHE A 27 47.58 -3.58 31.47
CA PHE A 27 46.95 -4.38 30.41
C PHE A 27 45.75 -5.18 30.90
N ILE A 28 45.79 -5.72 32.11
CA ILE A 28 44.63 -6.38 32.73
C ILE A 28 43.50 -5.37 32.94
N GLY A 29 43.82 -4.16 33.42
CA GLY A 29 42.87 -3.07 33.56
C GLY A 29 42.20 -2.69 32.23
N PHE A 30 42.96 -2.55 31.15
CA PHE A 30 42.42 -2.29 29.82
C PHE A 30 41.59 -3.46 29.28
N SER A 31 41.99 -4.70 29.55
CA SER A 31 41.25 -5.89 29.13
C SER A 31 39.88 -5.97 29.83
N ALA A 32 39.86 -5.71 31.13
CA ALA A 32 38.64 -5.62 31.93
C ALA A 32 37.68 -4.54 31.39
N LEU A 33 38.19 -3.34 31.12
CA LEU A 33 37.42 -2.25 30.52
C LEU A 33 36.87 -2.62 29.13
N ALA A 34 37.69 -3.25 28.29
CA ALA A 34 37.27 -3.68 26.96
C ALA A 34 36.12 -4.69 27.01
N ILE A 35 36.13 -5.63 27.98
CA ILE A 35 35.05 -6.59 28.20
C ILE A 35 33.76 -5.87 28.61
N ASP A 36 33.81 -4.97 29.58
CA ASP A 36 32.63 -4.25 30.06
C ASP A 36 32.01 -3.35 28.99
N VAL A 37 32.84 -2.63 28.23
CA VAL A 37 32.38 -1.81 27.11
C VAL A 37 31.76 -2.70 26.02
N GLY A 38 32.41 -3.81 25.68
CA GLY A 38 31.85 -4.79 24.74
C GLY A 38 30.50 -5.32 25.18
N HIS A 39 30.34 -5.61 26.48
CA HIS A 39 29.09 -6.07 27.06
C HIS A 39 27.98 -5.02 26.96
N LEU A 40 28.28 -3.75 27.26
CA LEU A 40 27.32 -2.64 27.09
C LEU A 40 26.87 -2.47 25.64
N TYR A 41 27.77 -2.64 24.67
CA TYR A 41 27.40 -2.61 23.25
C TYR A 41 26.47 -3.76 22.87
N VAL A 42 26.71 -4.96 23.38
CA VAL A 42 25.83 -6.11 23.16
C VAL A 42 24.45 -5.86 23.76
N ALA A 43 24.38 -5.44 25.02
CA ALA A 43 23.10 -5.15 25.68
C ALA A 43 22.32 -4.03 24.95
N ARG A 44 23.01 -3.01 24.42
CA ARG A 44 22.38 -1.96 23.61
C ARG A 44 21.78 -2.51 22.32
N ASN A 45 22.51 -3.38 21.62
CA ASN A 45 22.01 -4.01 20.39
C ASN A 45 20.82 -4.94 20.68
N GLU A 46 20.84 -5.66 21.81
CA GLU A 46 19.71 -6.47 22.24
C GLU A 46 18.46 -5.62 22.52
N LEU A 47 18.62 -4.46 23.17
CA LEU A 47 17.52 -3.50 23.37
C LEU A 47 17.01 -2.92 22.06
N GLN A 48 17.91 -2.60 21.12
CA GLN A 48 17.52 -2.10 19.79
C GLN A 48 16.73 -3.16 19.02
N ASN A 49 17.21 -4.40 18.97
CA ASN A 49 16.50 -5.51 18.32
C ASN A 49 15.09 -5.70 18.90
N ALA A 50 14.94 -5.54 20.22
CA ALA A 50 13.65 -5.61 20.88
C ALA A 50 12.74 -4.43 20.52
N ALA A 51 13.30 -3.21 20.46
CA ALA A 51 12.56 -2.02 20.05
C ALA A 51 12.09 -2.14 18.59
N ASP A 52 12.98 -2.56 17.68
CA ASP A 52 12.71 -2.75 16.26
C ASP A 52 11.61 -3.80 16.03
N ALA A 53 11.71 -4.94 16.71
CA ALA A 53 10.69 -5.99 16.65
C ALA A 53 9.34 -5.50 17.17
N GLY A 54 9.34 -4.74 18.27
CA GLY A 54 8.13 -4.12 18.81
C GLY A 54 7.50 -3.11 17.84
N ALA A 55 8.31 -2.21 17.29
CA ALA A 55 7.84 -1.19 16.37
C ALA A 55 7.26 -1.82 15.10
N LEU A 56 7.96 -2.79 14.49
CA LEU A 56 7.47 -3.50 13.31
C LEU A 56 6.17 -4.27 13.58
N ALA A 57 6.06 -4.98 14.70
CA ALA A 57 4.84 -5.72 15.03
C ALA A 57 3.65 -4.80 15.33
N GLY A 58 3.90 -3.70 16.04
CA GLY A 58 2.89 -2.67 16.29
C GLY A 58 2.42 -2.01 14.99
N ALA A 59 3.36 -1.58 14.15
CA ALA A 59 3.05 -1.00 12.85
C ALA A 59 2.27 -1.98 11.97
N GLN A 60 2.68 -3.25 11.88
CA GLN A 60 1.99 -4.29 11.09
C GLN A 60 0.52 -4.51 11.51
N SER A 61 0.21 -4.22 12.78
CA SER A 61 -1.13 -4.34 13.35
C SER A 61 -1.81 -2.99 13.54
N LEU A 62 -1.32 -1.92 12.90
CA LEU A 62 -1.78 -0.55 13.14
C LEU A 62 -3.21 -0.31 12.65
N PHE A 63 -3.62 -0.95 11.54
CA PHE A 63 -4.94 -0.75 10.92
C PHE A 63 -5.85 -1.96 11.13
N CYS A 64 -7.14 -1.67 11.31
CA CYS A 64 -8.20 -2.67 11.39
C CYS A 64 -8.41 -3.34 10.03
N LYS A 65 -8.68 -4.64 10.06
CA LYS A 65 -8.98 -5.50 8.90
C LYS A 65 -10.40 -6.01 8.95
N GLU A 66 -10.85 -6.63 7.87
CA GLU A 66 -12.17 -7.24 7.86
C GLU A 66 -12.29 -8.30 8.97
N GLY A 67 -13.36 -8.22 9.76
CA GLY A 67 -13.61 -9.11 10.91
C GLY A 67 -12.98 -8.67 12.23
N ASP A 68 -12.20 -7.58 12.26
CA ASP A 68 -11.75 -6.97 13.52
C ASP A 68 -12.92 -6.29 14.27
N ALA A 69 -12.71 -6.00 15.56
CA ALA A 69 -13.70 -5.33 16.41
C ALA A 69 -13.83 -3.80 16.15
N CYS A 70 -13.15 -3.29 15.12
CA CYS A 70 -13.11 -1.88 14.73
C CYS A 70 -13.37 -1.74 13.22
N SER A 71 -13.77 -0.54 12.80
CA SER A 71 -14.10 -0.26 11.39
C SER A 71 -12.89 -0.45 10.49
N LEU A 72 -13.09 -0.99 9.29
CA LEU A 72 -12.02 -1.17 8.30
C LEU A 72 -11.29 0.16 8.04
N GLY A 73 -9.96 0.13 8.06
CA GLY A 73 -9.09 1.29 7.83
C GLY A 73 -8.92 2.26 9.00
N ASP A 74 -9.69 2.10 10.09
CA ASP A 74 -9.41 2.79 11.35
C ASP A 74 -8.21 2.18 12.07
N ILE A 75 -7.79 2.83 13.16
CA ILE A 75 -6.62 2.43 13.94
C ILE A 75 -7.00 1.33 14.92
N ASN A 76 -6.26 0.22 14.86
CA ASN A 76 -6.46 -0.92 15.74
C ASN A 76 -6.03 -0.56 17.18
N PRO A 77 -6.94 -0.65 18.17
CA PRO A 77 -6.61 -0.34 19.55
C PRO A 77 -5.54 -1.28 20.12
N LEU A 78 -5.40 -2.49 19.58
CA LEU A 78 -4.46 -3.52 20.04
C LEU A 78 -3.03 -3.36 19.49
N ALA A 79 -2.76 -2.42 18.59
CA ALA A 79 -1.43 -2.28 17.97
C ALA A 79 -0.29 -2.13 19.02
N ASN A 80 -0.52 -1.37 20.09
CA ASN A 80 0.44 -1.23 21.18
C ASN A 80 0.68 -2.54 21.95
N VAL A 81 -0.36 -3.38 22.08
CA VAL A 81 -0.26 -4.69 22.73
C VAL A 81 0.59 -5.64 21.88
N PHE A 82 0.39 -5.65 20.56
CA PHE A 82 1.23 -6.43 19.65
C PHE A 82 2.69 -5.97 19.67
N ALA A 83 2.94 -4.66 19.71
CA ALA A 83 4.27 -4.10 19.88
C ALA A 83 4.93 -4.56 21.18
N GLU A 84 4.20 -4.51 22.29
CA GLU A 84 4.68 -4.93 23.61
C GLU A 84 5.05 -6.43 23.62
N GLN A 85 4.18 -7.27 23.08
CA GLN A 85 4.41 -8.72 22.99
C GLN A 85 5.64 -9.06 22.15
N ALA A 86 5.81 -8.40 21.01
CA ALA A 86 6.97 -8.63 20.14
C ALA A 86 8.27 -8.14 20.79
N ALA A 87 8.26 -6.98 21.44
CA ALA A 87 9.42 -6.48 22.17
C ALA A 87 9.81 -7.41 23.32
N LYS A 88 8.85 -7.86 24.14
CA LYS A 88 9.09 -8.75 25.30
C LYS A 88 9.49 -10.19 24.93
N ARG A 89 9.30 -10.62 23.67
CA ARG A 89 9.85 -11.90 23.18
C ARG A 89 11.37 -11.84 22.99
N ASN A 90 11.93 -10.64 22.86
CA ASN A 90 13.36 -10.44 22.83
C ASN A 90 13.91 -10.34 24.26
N GLN A 91 15.19 -10.66 24.39
CA GLN A 91 15.89 -10.66 25.66
C GLN A 91 17.11 -9.77 25.58
N SER A 92 17.45 -9.18 26.71
CA SER A 92 18.78 -8.62 26.96
C SER A 92 19.28 -9.13 28.31
N GLU A 93 20.58 -9.37 28.48
CA GLU A 93 21.10 -9.97 29.74
C GLU A 93 20.38 -11.29 30.12
N LYS A 94 19.87 -12.05 29.12
CA LYS A 94 19.07 -13.29 29.31
C LYS A 94 17.73 -13.11 30.04
N THR A 95 17.23 -11.88 30.14
CA THR A 95 15.92 -11.56 30.72
C THR A 95 15.09 -10.78 29.70
N ALA A 96 13.76 -10.80 29.83
CA ALA A 96 12.91 -9.98 28.97
C ALA A 96 13.27 -8.50 29.12
N VAL A 97 13.20 -7.74 28.03
CA VAL A 97 13.47 -6.29 28.04
C VAL A 97 12.39 -5.52 28.80
N GLU A 98 12.78 -4.41 29.43
CA GLU A 98 11.81 -3.47 30.00
C GLU A 98 11.31 -2.53 28.89
N ILE A 99 10.01 -2.23 28.93
CA ILE A 99 9.38 -1.30 28.01
C ILE A 99 9.18 0.01 28.75
N LYS A 100 9.78 1.09 28.24
CA LYS A 100 9.57 2.43 28.77
C LYS A 100 8.28 3.02 28.24
N GLU A 101 8.08 2.92 26.93
CA GLU A 101 6.98 3.58 26.23
C GLU A 101 6.67 2.89 24.90
N ILE A 102 5.38 2.82 24.55
CA ILE A 102 4.87 2.42 23.24
C ILE A 102 3.78 3.40 22.83
N GLN A 103 3.92 4.01 21.66
CA GLN A 103 2.99 5.00 21.15
C GLN A 103 2.69 4.78 19.67
N ARG A 104 1.42 4.90 19.30
CA ARG A 104 1.00 5.15 17.92
C ARG A 104 1.11 6.64 17.63
N GLY A 105 1.27 6.99 16.36
CA GLY A 105 1.33 8.38 15.96
C GLY A 105 1.64 8.59 14.49
N HIS A 106 2.04 9.81 14.18
CA HIS A 106 2.44 10.26 12.86
C HIS A 106 3.96 10.34 12.77
N TRP A 107 4.53 9.64 11.80
CA TRP A 107 5.89 9.86 11.32
C TRP A 107 5.84 10.80 10.11
N SER A 108 6.40 12.00 10.28
CA SER A 108 6.56 12.94 9.17
C SER A 108 7.85 12.68 8.41
N PHE A 109 7.75 12.50 7.10
CA PHE A 109 8.87 12.35 6.19
C PHE A 109 9.59 13.68 5.92
N ALA A 110 8.85 14.79 5.91
CA ALA A 110 9.41 16.13 5.73
C ALA A 110 10.30 16.56 6.90
N THR A 111 9.84 16.36 8.14
CA THR A 111 10.58 16.80 9.34
C THR A 111 11.41 15.70 9.98
N LYS A 112 11.19 14.43 9.62
CA LYS A 112 11.80 13.24 10.25
C LYS A 112 11.52 13.20 11.76
N THR A 113 10.28 13.48 12.14
CA THR A 113 9.86 13.50 13.55
C THR A 113 8.63 12.62 13.76
N PHE A 114 8.61 11.92 14.89
CA PHE A 114 7.43 11.19 15.37
C PHE A 114 6.59 12.08 16.30
N THR A 115 5.30 12.19 16.02
CA THR A 115 4.30 12.88 16.85
C THR A 115 3.29 11.87 17.37
N PRO A 116 3.23 11.62 18.70
CA PRO A 116 2.28 10.68 19.28
C PRO A 116 0.82 11.12 19.04
N ASN A 117 -0.06 10.15 18.77
CA ASN A 117 -1.49 10.39 18.64
C ASN A 117 -2.27 9.13 19.07
N GLU A 118 -3.14 9.29 20.06
CA GLU A 118 -3.91 8.19 20.67
C GLU A 118 -5.26 7.94 19.97
N SER A 119 -5.62 8.75 18.97
CA SER A 119 -6.86 8.61 18.21
C SER A 119 -7.02 7.20 17.64
N LEU A 120 -8.25 6.71 17.64
CA LEU A 120 -8.61 5.45 16.99
C LEU A 120 -9.21 5.66 15.59
N THR A 121 -9.55 6.90 15.24
CA THR A 121 -10.07 7.26 13.93
C THR A 121 -8.94 7.73 13.02
N GLN A 122 -8.90 7.20 11.80
CA GLN A 122 -7.94 7.60 10.79
C GLN A 122 -8.43 8.86 10.02
N THR A 123 -7.48 9.69 9.58
CA THR A 123 -7.77 10.81 8.66
C THR A 123 -8.18 10.29 7.28
N GLU A 124 -9.10 10.98 6.61
CA GLU A 124 -9.47 10.66 5.23
C GLU A 124 -8.26 10.65 4.29
N LEU A 125 -8.11 9.57 3.51
CA LEU A 125 -7.00 9.39 2.57
C LEU A 125 -7.33 9.90 1.15
N TRP A 126 -8.58 10.28 0.93
CA TRP A 126 -9.18 10.74 -0.34
C TRP A 126 -9.19 12.26 -0.41
N ASP A 127 -9.20 12.80 -1.65
CA ASP A 127 -9.20 14.25 -1.92
C ASP A 127 -8.06 15.06 -1.26
N VAL A 128 -7.01 14.37 -0.78
CA VAL A 128 -5.82 14.94 -0.11
C VAL A 128 -4.54 14.45 -0.78
N SER A 129 -3.57 15.36 -0.94
CA SER A 129 -2.24 15.01 -1.45
C SER A 129 -1.37 14.36 -0.37
N PHE A 130 -0.32 13.64 -0.79
CA PHE A 130 0.65 13.08 0.15
C PHE A 130 1.34 14.14 1.01
N ALA A 131 1.63 15.31 0.45
CA ALA A 131 2.25 16.40 1.19
C ALA A 131 1.33 16.97 2.28
N GLU A 132 0.02 17.08 1.98
CA GLU A 132 -0.98 17.50 2.97
C GLU A 132 -1.14 16.46 4.08
N LEU A 133 -1.15 15.16 3.73
CA LEU A 133 -1.15 14.07 4.72
C LEU A 133 0.11 14.05 5.58
N ASP A 134 1.29 14.21 4.99
CA ASP A 134 2.57 14.23 5.72
C ASP A 134 2.68 15.42 6.67
N ALA A 135 2.04 16.54 6.35
CA ALA A 135 1.95 17.70 7.23
C ALA A 135 0.90 17.55 8.34
N ASN A 136 -0.01 16.58 8.24
CA ASN A 136 -1.12 16.41 9.16
C ASN A 136 -0.79 15.42 10.30
N PRO A 137 -0.59 15.87 11.56
CA PRO A 137 -0.30 14.98 12.68
C PRO A 137 -1.49 14.07 13.09
N ALA A 138 -2.69 14.28 12.52
CA ALA A 138 -3.81 13.38 12.67
C ALA A 138 -3.74 12.15 11.75
N PHE A 139 -2.82 12.12 10.77
CA PHE A 139 -2.56 10.95 9.96
C PHE A 139 -1.71 9.96 10.77
N ILE A 140 -2.34 8.93 11.32
CA ILE A 140 -1.63 7.92 12.11
C ILE A 140 -1.04 6.88 11.15
N ASN A 141 0.28 6.78 11.10
CA ASN A 141 1.00 5.91 10.18
C ASN A 141 2.17 5.16 10.81
N ALA A 142 2.46 5.37 12.10
CA ALA A 142 3.67 4.84 12.73
C ALA A 142 3.45 4.39 14.18
N VAL A 143 4.35 3.52 14.63
CA VAL A 143 4.47 3.08 16.03
C VAL A 143 5.91 3.28 16.50
N ARG A 144 6.05 3.96 17.64
CA ARG A 144 7.31 4.14 18.37
C ARG A 144 7.36 3.19 19.56
N VAL A 145 8.50 2.53 19.74
CA VAL A 145 8.80 1.68 20.90
C VAL A 145 10.12 2.14 21.52
N VAL A 146 10.10 2.35 22.83
CA VAL A 146 11.30 2.65 23.62
C VAL A 146 11.50 1.53 24.63
N THR A 147 12.59 0.78 24.48
CA THR A 147 13.03 -0.25 25.40
C THR A 147 14.08 0.30 26.34
N GLN A 148 14.21 -0.28 27.53
CA GLN A 148 15.19 0.16 28.51
C GLN A 148 15.72 -0.95 29.42
N ARG A 149 16.78 -0.61 30.16
CA ARG A 149 17.32 -1.34 31.31
C ARG A 149 17.56 -0.35 32.43
N ASN A 150 16.57 -0.20 33.31
CA ASN A 150 16.67 0.67 34.48
C ASN A 150 16.39 -0.08 35.78
N GLU A 151 15.39 -0.98 35.80
CA GLU A 151 15.11 -1.82 36.97
C GLU A 151 16.08 -3.00 37.06
N THR A 152 16.58 -3.46 35.91
CA THR A 152 17.57 -4.52 35.77
C THR A 152 18.80 -4.01 34.99
N PRO A 153 19.65 -3.15 35.59
CA PRO A 153 20.80 -2.57 34.89
C PRO A 153 21.80 -3.63 34.43
N VAL A 154 22.46 -3.37 33.29
CA VAL A 154 23.46 -4.27 32.67
C VAL A 154 24.60 -4.56 33.64
N SER A 155 24.87 -5.82 33.93
CA SER A 155 25.89 -6.13 34.94
C SER A 155 27.30 -5.85 34.39
N LEU A 156 28.00 -4.87 34.96
CA LEU A 156 29.42 -4.63 34.68
C LEU A 156 30.27 -5.54 35.57
N SER A 157 31.17 -6.30 34.96
CA SER A 157 32.01 -7.29 35.64
C SER A 157 33.16 -6.62 36.39
N PHE A 158 33.74 -5.55 35.82
CA PHE A 158 34.90 -4.84 36.40
C PHE A 158 34.63 -3.35 36.64
N GLY A 159 33.59 -2.79 36.01
CA GLY A 159 33.22 -1.38 36.04
C GLY A 159 32.51 -0.91 37.32
N ARG A 160 32.07 -1.83 38.20
CA ARG A 160 31.46 -1.49 39.51
C ARG A 160 32.34 -0.62 40.40
N MET A 161 33.66 -0.59 40.16
CA MET A 161 34.61 0.21 40.93
C MET A 161 34.81 1.63 40.35
N PHE A 162 34.40 1.90 39.10
CA PHE A 162 34.76 3.13 38.38
C PHE A 162 33.61 3.84 37.65
N MET A 163 32.45 3.20 37.45
CA MET A 163 31.30 3.80 36.76
C MET A 163 29.98 3.41 37.44
N GLU A 164 29.13 4.41 37.70
CA GLU A 164 27.69 4.17 37.91
C GLU A 164 27.09 3.70 36.59
N ASN A 165 26.22 2.69 36.65
CA ASN A 165 25.61 2.12 35.46
C ASN A 165 24.52 3.08 34.94
N PRO A 166 24.74 3.80 33.83
CA PRO A 166 23.71 4.66 33.29
C PRO A 166 22.60 3.77 32.74
N GLY A 167 21.35 4.02 33.15
CA GLY A 167 20.20 3.33 32.56
C GLY A 167 20.28 3.38 31.03
N MET A 168 20.14 2.23 30.38
CA MET A 168 20.30 2.12 28.94
C MET A 168 18.94 2.12 28.26
N GLN A 169 18.82 2.81 27.13
CA GLN A 169 17.59 2.88 26.34
C GLN A 169 17.89 2.69 24.86
N ALA A 170 16.95 2.10 24.14
CA ALA A 170 16.94 2.03 22.69
C ALA A 170 15.54 2.41 22.19
N GLU A 171 15.49 3.08 21.04
CA GLU A 171 14.26 3.56 20.44
C GLU A 171 14.18 3.07 19.00
N ALA A 172 12.99 2.68 18.60
CA ALA A 172 12.67 2.34 17.22
C ALA A 172 11.33 2.93 16.82
N VAL A 173 11.24 3.38 15.57
CA VAL A 173 10.00 3.80 14.93
C VAL A 173 9.82 2.96 13.67
N ALA A 174 8.65 2.37 13.51
CA ALA A 174 8.27 1.72 12.27
C ALA A 174 7.01 2.41 11.72
N TYR A 175 6.97 2.61 10.42
CA TYR A 175 5.84 3.23 9.74
C TYR A 175 5.23 2.31 8.69
N ILE A 176 3.93 2.48 8.45
CA ILE A 176 3.21 1.97 7.30
C ILE A 176 2.96 3.14 6.37
N GLY A 177 3.46 3.03 5.15
CA GLY A 177 3.11 3.96 4.07
C GLY A 177 2.00 3.41 3.19
N PHE A 178 1.97 3.84 1.94
CA PHE A 178 1.09 3.27 0.93
C PHE A 178 1.71 2.00 0.34
N ALA A 179 0.85 1.08 -0.12
CA ALA A 179 1.26 -0.14 -0.78
C ALA A 179 2.27 0.19 -1.90
N GLY A 180 3.31 -0.62 -2.05
CA GLY A 180 4.45 -0.44 -2.97
C GLY A 180 4.67 -1.65 -3.88
N THR A 181 3.92 -2.72 -3.62
CA THR A 181 3.91 -3.97 -4.38
C THR A 181 2.49 -4.54 -4.35
N LEU A 182 2.15 -5.33 -5.36
CA LEU A 182 0.96 -6.17 -5.37
C LEU A 182 1.42 -7.62 -5.36
N GLU A 183 0.89 -8.41 -4.43
CA GLU A 183 1.13 -9.85 -4.39
C GLU A 183 0.45 -10.52 -5.61
N PRO A 184 0.84 -11.76 -5.97
CA PRO A 184 0.07 -12.54 -6.94
C PRO A 184 -1.42 -12.56 -6.58
N PHE A 185 -2.28 -12.52 -7.59
CA PHE A 185 -3.74 -12.58 -7.49
C PHE A 185 -4.37 -11.42 -6.70
N SER A 186 -3.63 -10.30 -6.55
CA SER A 186 -4.12 -9.11 -5.85
C SER A 186 -4.96 -8.19 -6.75
N VAL A 187 -4.82 -8.27 -8.08
CA VAL A 187 -5.67 -7.53 -9.04
C VAL A 187 -6.48 -8.49 -9.89
N ASP A 188 -7.75 -8.18 -10.11
CA ASP A 188 -8.73 -9.17 -10.56
C ASP A 188 -8.80 -9.30 -12.08
N GLN A 189 -8.72 -8.18 -12.81
CA GLN A 189 -8.97 -8.15 -14.25
C GLN A 189 -7.84 -7.46 -15.01
N PRO A 190 -7.56 -7.87 -16.27
CA PRO A 190 -6.46 -7.36 -17.09
C PRO A 190 -6.72 -5.95 -17.66
N ILE A 191 -7.08 -5.02 -16.79
CA ILE A 191 -7.37 -3.62 -17.06
C ILE A 191 -6.45 -2.76 -16.18
N ALA A 192 -5.67 -1.88 -16.80
CA ALA A 192 -4.88 -0.88 -16.10
C ALA A 192 -5.53 0.50 -16.21
N ILE A 193 -5.77 1.17 -15.10
CA ILE A 193 -6.38 2.50 -15.03
C ILE A 193 -5.29 3.57 -15.12
N CYS A 194 -5.53 4.61 -15.91
CA CYS A 194 -4.63 5.75 -15.97
C CYS A 194 -4.82 6.65 -14.74
N LYS A 195 -3.73 6.95 -14.02
CA LYS A 195 -3.78 7.84 -12.85
C LYS A 195 -4.41 9.19 -13.18
N GLU A 196 -4.03 9.78 -14.30
CA GLU A 196 -4.47 11.08 -14.79
C GLU A 196 -5.99 11.09 -15.06
N ALA A 197 -6.59 9.91 -15.26
CA ALA A 197 -8.03 9.73 -15.45
C ALA A 197 -8.79 9.44 -14.15
N ILE A 198 -8.14 9.43 -12.99
CA ILE A 198 -8.78 9.31 -11.68
C ILE A 198 -8.29 10.39 -10.72
N THR A 199 -7.51 11.36 -11.20
CA THR A 199 -7.05 12.52 -10.43
C THR A 199 -7.53 13.82 -11.04
N THR A 200 -7.91 14.78 -10.21
CA THR A 200 -8.16 16.16 -10.64
C THR A 200 -6.85 16.81 -11.16
N PRO A 201 -6.93 17.93 -11.90
CA PRO A 201 -5.74 18.67 -12.33
C PRO A 201 -4.81 19.09 -11.18
N ASP A 202 -5.35 19.25 -9.97
CA ASP A 202 -4.59 19.58 -8.74
C ASP A 202 -3.96 18.34 -8.08
N GLY A 203 -4.08 17.16 -8.70
CA GLY A 203 -3.50 15.90 -8.23
C GLY A 203 -4.31 15.17 -7.15
N LYS A 204 -5.57 15.59 -6.90
CA LYS A 204 -6.45 14.95 -5.92
C LYS A 204 -7.13 13.74 -6.51
N TYR A 205 -7.15 12.62 -5.80
CA TYR A 205 -7.85 11.41 -6.23
C TYR A 205 -9.37 11.62 -6.19
N SER A 206 -10.04 11.49 -7.33
CA SER A 206 -11.45 11.84 -7.49
C SER A 206 -12.34 10.60 -7.66
N CYS A 207 -13.40 10.53 -6.85
CA CYS A 207 -14.30 9.39 -6.73
C CYS A 207 -15.49 9.39 -7.70
N ASN A 208 -15.42 10.16 -8.81
CA ASN A 208 -16.55 10.38 -9.71
C ASN A 208 -16.23 10.13 -11.20
N MET A 209 -15.01 9.68 -11.51
CA MET A 209 -14.55 9.53 -12.89
C MET A 209 -14.52 8.07 -13.31
N GLY A 210 -15.33 7.74 -14.32
CA GLY A 210 -15.94 6.43 -14.35
C GLY A 210 -16.10 5.81 -15.73
N ARG A 211 -15.02 5.77 -16.51
CA ARG A 211 -15.10 5.27 -17.87
C ARG A 211 -13.83 4.51 -18.25
N MET A 212 -13.94 3.47 -19.07
CA MET A 212 -12.85 2.80 -19.81
C MET A 212 -13.28 2.58 -21.27
N ILE A 213 -12.31 2.70 -22.18
CA ILE A 213 -12.36 2.38 -23.62
C ILE A 213 -13.16 3.35 -24.49
N ASN A 214 -12.39 4.00 -25.38
CA ASN A 214 -12.81 4.68 -26.60
C ASN A 214 -12.15 3.97 -27.80
N SER A 215 -12.93 3.69 -28.85
CA SER A 215 -12.45 3.06 -30.09
C SER A 215 -12.06 4.07 -31.19
N GLY A 216 -11.92 5.36 -30.87
CA GLY A 216 -11.61 6.41 -31.83
C GLY A 216 -10.55 7.44 -31.37
N ASN A 217 -9.97 8.14 -32.35
CA ASN A 217 -8.95 9.20 -32.16
C ASN A 217 -9.56 10.54 -31.66
N ASN A 218 -10.66 10.51 -30.91
CA ASN A 218 -11.28 11.74 -30.42
C ASN A 218 -10.57 12.21 -29.14
N SER A 219 -9.83 13.32 -29.27
CA SER A 219 -9.08 13.97 -28.19
C SER A 219 -9.92 14.37 -26.98
N ASN A 220 -11.23 14.54 -27.16
CA ASN A 220 -12.18 14.92 -26.10
C ASN A 220 -12.66 13.73 -25.26
N THR A 221 -12.24 12.51 -25.61
CA THR A 221 -12.67 11.22 -25.06
C THR A 221 -11.45 10.34 -24.77
N ALA A 222 -10.40 10.93 -24.21
CA ALA A 222 -9.12 10.28 -23.94
C ALA A 222 -9.27 8.94 -23.19
N ASN A 223 -8.41 7.99 -23.52
CA ASN A 223 -8.41 6.69 -22.86
C ASN A 223 -8.00 6.84 -21.39
N THR A 224 -8.86 6.36 -20.54
CA THR A 224 -8.76 6.37 -19.08
C THR A 224 -8.17 5.06 -18.53
N GLY A 225 -7.86 4.11 -19.41
CA GLY A 225 -7.22 2.85 -19.10
C GLY A 225 -6.78 2.08 -20.33
N ALA A 226 -5.98 1.04 -20.11
CA ALA A 226 -5.40 0.15 -21.11
C ALA A 226 -5.64 -1.32 -20.74
N TRP A 227 -5.50 -2.20 -21.73
CA TRP A 227 -5.40 -3.63 -21.46
C TRP A 227 -4.00 -3.96 -20.96
N THR A 228 -3.89 -4.87 -20.00
CA THR A 228 -2.60 -5.32 -19.45
C THR A 228 -2.49 -6.83 -19.44
N ASN A 229 -1.28 -7.34 -19.65
CA ASN A 229 -0.96 -8.75 -19.46
C ASN A 229 -0.23 -9.00 -18.12
N PHE A 230 -0.17 -7.98 -17.25
CA PHE A 230 0.51 -7.97 -15.95
C PHE A 230 2.02 -8.25 -16.01
N THR A 231 2.66 -8.21 -17.18
CA THR A 231 4.08 -8.54 -17.27
C THR A 231 4.97 -7.40 -16.77
N GLN A 232 5.97 -7.74 -15.95
CA GLN A 232 7.06 -6.86 -15.53
C GLN A 232 8.41 -7.61 -15.60
N PRO A 233 9.49 -6.99 -16.12
CA PRO A 233 9.48 -5.76 -16.91
C PRO A 233 8.64 -5.95 -18.19
N CYS A 234 8.06 -4.85 -18.67
CA CYS A 234 6.99 -4.83 -19.67
C CYS A 234 7.24 -5.71 -20.90
N LYS A 235 6.28 -6.59 -21.22
CA LYS A 235 6.08 -7.19 -22.54
C LYS A 235 4.75 -6.68 -23.09
N THR A 236 4.75 -6.12 -24.30
CA THR A 236 3.54 -5.53 -24.90
C THR A 236 2.34 -6.46 -24.82
N ALA A 237 1.25 -5.93 -24.28
CA ALA A 237 0.00 -6.68 -24.19
C ALA A 237 -0.64 -6.82 -25.58
N ASN A 238 -1.31 -7.94 -25.83
CA ASN A 238 -2.03 -8.22 -27.06
C ASN A 238 -3.17 -9.21 -26.76
N THR A 239 -4.00 -9.49 -27.75
CA THR A 239 -5.15 -10.40 -27.57
C THR A 239 -4.75 -11.76 -27.01
N ASP A 240 -3.66 -12.36 -27.47
CA ASP A 240 -3.27 -13.74 -27.11
C ASP A 240 -2.81 -13.86 -25.65
N ASN A 241 -2.18 -12.81 -25.11
CA ASN A 241 -1.70 -12.80 -23.73
C ASN A 241 -2.65 -12.13 -22.73
N VAL A 242 -3.59 -11.29 -23.19
CA VAL A 242 -4.60 -10.67 -22.33
C VAL A 242 -5.83 -11.58 -22.15
N LYS A 243 -6.31 -12.21 -23.24
CA LYS A 243 -7.55 -13.01 -23.21
C LYS A 243 -7.56 -14.13 -22.16
N PRO A 244 -6.45 -14.87 -21.93
CA PRO A 244 -6.42 -15.91 -20.91
C PRO A 244 -6.58 -15.38 -19.47
N LEU A 245 -6.29 -14.11 -19.23
CA LEU A 245 -6.36 -13.47 -17.91
C LEU A 245 -7.76 -12.94 -17.56
N VAL A 246 -8.64 -12.82 -18.56
CA VAL A 246 -10.02 -12.35 -18.35
C VAL A 246 -10.80 -13.37 -17.54
N CYS A 247 -11.46 -12.91 -16.47
CA CYS A 247 -12.19 -13.80 -15.55
C CYS A 247 -11.29 -14.92 -14.96
N GLY A 248 -9.98 -14.72 -14.95
CA GLY A 248 -9.02 -15.61 -14.33
C GLY A 248 -8.74 -15.22 -12.88
N ASP A 249 -7.65 -15.75 -12.34
CA ASP A 249 -7.26 -15.53 -10.94
C ASP A 249 -6.56 -14.18 -10.71
N GLY A 250 -6.38 -13.37 -11.75
CA GLY A 250 -5.72 -12.06 -11.66
C GLY A 250 -4.27 -12.04 -12.12
N ASN A 251 -3.43 -11.19 -11.50
CA ASN A 251 -2.01 -11.12 -11.82
C ASN A 251 -1.26 -12.39 -11.36
N PRO A 252 -0.59 -13.14 -12.25
CA PRO A 252 0.06 -14.39 -11.87
C PRO A 252 1.36 -14.19 -11.07
N GLU A 253 2.04 -13.06 -11.30
CA GLU A 253 3.32 -12.71 -10.70
C GLU A 253 3.17 -11.45 -9.84
N PRO A 254 4.02 -11.25 -8.82
CA PRO A 254 4.01 -10.02 -8.03
C PRO A 254 4.35 -8.82 -8.91
N LEU A 255 3.66 -7.70 -8.66
CA LEU A 255 3.86 -6.46 -9.39
C LEU A 255 4.53 -5.42 -8.50
N ALA A 256 5.67 -4.90 -8.94
CA ALA A 256 6.39 -3.83 -8.26
C ALA A 256 5.97 -2.46 -8.78
N PHE A 257 5.78 -1.50 -7.87
CA PHE A 257 5.48 -0.13 -8.26
C PHE A 257 6.74 0.55 -8.81
N GLN A 258 6.54 1.59 -9.62
CA GLN A 258 7.54 2.28 -10.44
C GLN A 258 8.19 1.42 -11.53
N VAL A 259 7.75 0.17 -11.72
CA VAL A 259 8.21 -0.71 -12.81
C VAL A 259 7.22 -0.69 -13.96
N GLY A 260 7.74 -0.60 -15.18
CA GLY A 260 6.93 -0.60 -16.41
C GLY A 260 6.14 -1.89 -16.56
N MET A 261 4.83 -1.75 -16.71
CA MET A 261 3.89 -2.86 -16.92
C MET A 261 3.58 -3.03 -18.41
N GLY A 262 3.48 -4.28 -18.86
CA GLY A 262 3.07 -4.62 -20.21
C GLY A 262 1.61 -4.24 -20.49
N THR A 263 1.41 -3.22 -21.31
CA THR A 263 0.08 -2.69 -21.63
C THR A 263 -0.11 -2.55 -23.15
N THR A 264 -1.34 -2.34 -23.57
CA THR A 264 -1.68 -1.92 -24.93
C THR A 264 -2.85 -0.94 -24.90
N ASN A 265 -2.70 0.13 -25.67
CA ASN A 265 -3.75 1.11 -25.86
C ASN A 265 -4.83 0.60 -26.84
N GLY A 266 -6.04 1.15 -26.74
CA GLY A 266 -7.15 0.86 -27.64
C GLY A 266 -7.99 -0.36 -27.23
N GLU A 267 -9.01 -0.65 -28.04
CA GLU A 267 -9.94 -1.76 -27.80
C GLU A 267 -9.38 -3.08 -28.36
N LEU A 268 -9.33 -4.12 -27.53
CA LEU A 268 -9.09 -5.49 -27.99
C LEU A 268 -10.42 -6.22 -28.15
N GLN A 269 -11.06 -6.14 -29.33
CA GLN A 269 -12.40 -6.70 -29.58
C GLN A 269 -12.57 -8.15 -29.10
N ALA A 270 -11.59 -9.01 -29.34
CA ALA A 270 -11.63 -10.42 -28.96
C ALA A 270 -11.51 -10.68 -27.45
N VAL A 271 -11.06 -9.67 -26.68
CA VAL A 271 -10.99 -9.65 -25.22
C VAL A 271 -12.22 -8.97 -24.63
N PHE A 272 -12.56 -7.78 -25.14
CA PHE A 272 -13.65 -6.94 -24.66
C PHE A 272 -15.00 -7.64 -24.76
N GLY A 273 -15.37 -8.08 -25.96
CA GLY A 273 -16.43 -9.07 -26.05
C GLY A 273 -17.06 -9.33 -27.39
N ASN A 274 -17.35 -10.62 -27.53
CA ASN A 274 -18.44 -11.21 -28.30
C ASN A 274 -19.34 -11.88 -27.25
N PRO A 275 -20.63 -11.52 -27.12
CA PRO A 275 -21.51 -12.10 -26.10
C PRO A 275 -21.67 -13.63 -26.19
N ALA A 276 -21.36 -14.25 -27.33
CA ALA A 276 -21.33 -15.71 -27.48
C ALA A 276 -20.06 -16.36 -26.87
N ASP A 277 -19.01 -15.58 -26.61
CA ASP A 277 -17.76 -16.05 -26.01
C ASP A 277 -17.81 -15.93 -24.49
N LYS A 278 -17.92 -17.08 -23.81
CA LYS A 278 -17.95 -17.17 -22.34
C LYS A 278 -16.66 -16.71 -21.65
N LYS A 279 -15.57 -16.51 -22.39
CA LYS A 279 -14.29 -16.00 -21.88
C LYS A 279 -14.06 -14.52 -22.22
N SER A 280 -15.09 -13.80 -22.67
CA SER A 280 -14.99 -12.37 -22.89
C SER A 280 -15.12 -11.57 -21.59
N MET A 281 -14.60 -10.34 -21.59
CA MET A 281 -14.75 -9.43 -20.46
C MET A 281 -16.23 -9.14 -20.21
N TYR A 282 -17.00 -8.93 -21.29
CA TYR A 282 -18.46 -8.74 -21.20
C TYR A 282 -19.17 -9.92 -20.53
N SER A 283 -18.89 -11.17 -20.93
CA SER A 283 -19.55 -12.33 -20.30
C SER A 283 -19.16 -12.50 -18.83
N CYS A 284 -17.91 -12.17 -18.49
CA CYS A 284 -17.44 -12.17 -17.10
C CYS A 284 -18.19 -11.14 -16.26
N TRP A 285 -18.26 -9.89 -16.73
CA TRP A 285 -19.05 -8.84 -16.07
C TRP A 285 -20.52 -9.22 -15.97
N TRP A 286 -21.14 -9.69 -17.05
CA TRP A 286 -22.56 -10.04 -17.09
C TRP A 286 -22.92 -11.07 -16.02
N THR A 287 -22.06 -12.06 -15.80
CA THR A 287 -22.27 -13.09 -14.77
C THR A 287 -22.06 -12.54 -13.36
N ASN A 288 -21.00 -11.77 -13.14
CA ASN A 288 -20.64 -11.27 -11.80
C ASN A 288 -21.48 -10.06 -11.34
N SER A 289 -22.10 -9.33 -12.27
CA SER A 289 -22.96 -8.17 -11.99
C SER A 289 -24.44 -8.51 -11.84
N ASP A 290 -24.78 -9.80 -11.72
CA ASP A 290 -26.15 -10.29 -11.82
C ASP A 290 -26.88 -9.69 -13.04
N HIS A 291 -26.33 -9.95 -14.23
CA HIS A 291 -26.90 -9.57 -15.51
C HIS A 291 -27.01 -8.05 -15.70
N GLY A 292 -25.98 -7.32 -15.23
CA GLY A 292 -25.89 -5.85 -15.33
C GLY A 292 -26.80 -5.12 -14.35
N THR A 293 -27.17 -5.73 -13.23
CA THR A 293 -28.11 -5.14 -12.26
C THR A 293 -27.50 -4.82 -10.91
N ARG A 294 -26.24 -5.20 -10.70
CA ARG A 294 -25.45 -4.89 -9.50
C ARG A 294 -24.07 -4.36 -9.90
N PRO A 295 -23.49 -3.42 -9.14
CA PRO A 295 -22.10 -3.03 -9.32
C PRO A 295 -21.16 -4.24 -9.18
N TRP A 296 -20.22 -4.39 -10.10
CA TRP A 296 -19.16 -5.41 -10.01
C TRP A 296 -17.87 -4.77 -9.49
N ARG A 297 -17.58 -5.02 -8.21
CA ARG A 297 -16.36 -4.54 -7.55
C ARG A 297 -15.16 -5.36 -8.04
N VAL A 298 -14.12 -4.68 -8.52
CA VAL A 298 -12.86 -5.28 -8.96
C VAL A 298 -11.66 -4.40 -8.59
N ARG A 299 -10.54 -5.01 -8.26
CA ARG A 299 -9.25 -4.33 -8.02
C ARG A 299 -8.39 -4.34 -9.27
N LEU A 300 -7.93 -3.17 -9.69
CA LEU A 300 -7.22 -2.94 -10.95
C LEU A 300 -5.90 -2.20 -10.72
N PRO A 301 -4.82 -2.48 -11.47
CA PRO A 301 -3.60 -1.68 -11.42
C PRO A 301 -3.80 -0.26 -11.95
N VAL A 302 -3.07 0.70 -11.40
CA VAL A 302 -3.03 2.11 -11.79
C VAL A 302 -1.67 2.43 -12.41
N ILE A 303 -1.64 2.92 -13.63
CA ILE A 303 -0.44 3.25 -14.40
C ILE A 303 -0.33 4.76 -14.68
N SER A 304 0.86 5.25 -15.00
CA SER A 304 1.04 6.62 -15.49
C SER A 304 0.75 6.72 -16.99
N CYS A 305 -0.14 7.63 -17.36
CA CYS A 305 -0.57 7.94 -18.72
C CYS A 305 -0.54 9.47 -18.97
N PRO A 306 0.65 10.10 -19.02
CA PRO A 306 0.74 11.55 -19.23
C PRO A 306 0.31 11.99 -20.63
N ASP A 307 0.39 11.08 -21.61
CA ASP A 307 -0.01 11.31 -22.99
C ASP A 307 -1.36 10.64 -23.30
N PRO A 308 -2.14 11.16 -24.27
CA PRO A 308 -3.37 10.51 -24.75
C PRO A 308 -3.12 9.09 -25.30
N SER A 309 -1.88 8.82 -25.73
CA SER A 309 -1.43 7.49 -26.11
C SER A 309 -0.76 6.77 -24.95
N ILE A 310 -1.40 5.73 -24.44
CA ILE A 310 -0.85 4.93 -23.34
C ILE A 310 0.38 4.16 -23.84
N SER A 311 1.51 4.35 -23.16
CA SER A 311 2.75 3.60 -23.43
C SER A 311 2.55 2.12 -23.14
N ASN A 312 3.10 1.24 -23.99
CA ASN A 312 3.10 -0.23 -23.79
C ASN A 312 3.95 -0.70 -22.59
N CYS A 313 4.63 0.25 -21.94
CA CYS A 313 5.51 0.04 -20.79
C CYS A 313 5.26 1.12 -19.74
N ALA A 314 4.00 1.46 -19.48
CA ALA A 314 3.64 2.49 -18.53
C ALA A 314 4.06 2.07 -17.10
N PRO A 315 4.71 2.95 -16.30
CA PRO A 315 5.05 2.65 -14.92
C PRO A 315 3.80 2.34 -14.09
N LEU A 316 3.81 1.22 -13.37
CA LEU A 316 2.80 0.88 -12.37
C LEU A 316 2.97 1.81 -11.16
N LEU A 317 1.93 2.53 -10.79
CA LEU A 317 1.96 3.48 -9.69
C LEU A 317 1.25 2.95 -8.44
N SER A 318 0.12 2.27 -8.61
CA SER A 318 -0.64 1.67 -7.52
C SER A 318 -1.67 0.62 -8.00
N ALA A 319 -2.62 0.25 -7.14
CA ALA A 319 -3.90 -0.35 -7.50
C ALA A 319 -5.07 0.53 -7.02
N VAL A 320 -6.24 0.28 -7.59
CA VAL A 320 -7.50 0.94 -7.26
C VAL A 320 -8.62 -0.08 -7.29
N GLU A 321 -9.55 -0.01 -6.35
CA GLU A 321 -10.80 -0.74 -6.46
C GLU A 321 -11.81 0.10 -7.22
N VAL A 322 -12.53 -0.52 -8.15
CA VAL A 322 -13.56 0.14 -8.94
C VAL A 322 -14.83 -0.70 -8.95
N ASN A 323 -15.96 -0.01 -8.99
CA ASN A 323 -17.28 -0.60 -9.19
C ASN A 323 -17.65 -0.48 -10.66
N ILE A 324 -17.55 -1.56 -11.44
CA ILE A 324 -18.03 -1.60 -12.82
C ILE A 324 -19.55 -1.62 -12.80
N LEU A 325 -20.15 -0.54 -13.32
CA LEU A 325 -21.59 -0.34 -13.34
C LEU A 325 -22.21 -0.86 -14.63
N TRP A 326 -21.59 -0.62 -15.79
CA TRP A 326 -22.15 -1.03 -17.07
C TRP A 326 -21.10 -1.29 -18.13
N MET A 327 -21.30 -2.28 -19.01
CA MET A 327 -20.50 -2.46 -20.22
C MET A 327 -21.37 -2.35 -21.47
N GLN A 328 -21.00 -1.44 -22.38
CA GLN A 328 -21.65 -1.26 -23.67
C GLN A 328 -20.86 -1.99 -24.77
N ILE A 329 -21.51 -2.88 -25.52
CA ILE A 329 -20.88 -3.70 -26.58
C ILE A 329 -21.33 -3.35 -28.00
N GLN A 330 -22.39 -2.57 -28.18
CA GLN A 330 -22.91 -2.27 -29.52
C GLN A 330 -21.98 -1.36 -30.32
N ALA A 331 -21.77 -1.71 -31.59
CA ALA A 331 -20.86 -1.00 -32.49
C ALA A 331 -21.52 0.06 -33.38
N ASN A 332 -22.86 0.20 -33.37
CA ASN A 332 -23.56 1.01 -34.38
C ASN A 332 -24.44 2.13 -33.82
N ASP A 333 -25.20 1.92 -32.73
CA ASP A 333 -26.01 2.96 -32.08
C ASP A 333 -26.36 2.54 -30.65
N CYS A 334 -25.86 3.29 -29.67
CA CYS A 334 -26.07 2.99 -28.26
C CYS A 334 -27.38 3.62 -27.71
N TYR A 335 -28.05 4.46 -28.49
CA TYR A 335 -29.38 5.02 -28.20
C TYR A 335 -30.51 4.23 -28.88
N ARG A 336 -30.19 3.12 -29.55
CA ARG A 336 -31.18 2.34 -30.28
C ARG A 336 -32.21 1.72 -29.33
N PRO A 337 -33.52 1.99 -29.50
CA PRO A 337 -34.56 1.33 -28.73
C PRO A 337 -34.65 -0.16 -29.12
N GLU A 338 -34.80 -1.03 -28.12
CA GLU A 338 -34.97 -2.47 -28.33
C GLU A 338 -36.45 -2.82 -28.45
N ILE A 339 -36.99 -2.68 -29.65
CA ILE A 339 -38.37 -3.09 -29.93
C ILE A 339 -38.40 -4.61 -30.11
N GLY A 340 -39.02 -5.32 -29.17
CA GLY A 340 -39.31 -6.76 -29.30
C GLY A 340 -38.20 -7.71 -28.84
N VAL A 341 -37.17 -7.22 -28.16
CA VAL A 341 -36.13 -8.06 -27.52
C VAL A 341 -36.68 -8.56 -26.16
N PRO A 342 -36.72 -9.89 -25.90
CA PRO A 342 -37.14 -10.41 -24.61
C PRO A 342 -36.29 -9.87 -23.45
N LEU A 343 -36.92 -9.68 -22.29
CA LEU A 343 -36.22 -9.39 -21.03
C LEU A 343 -35.20 -10.51 -20.74
N GLY A 344 -33.91 -10.27 -21.04
CA GLY A 344 -32.82 -11.23 -20.79
C GLY A 344 -31.81 -11.39 -21.94
N GLU A 345 -32.09 -10.84 -23.13
CA GLU A 345 -31.08 -10.68 -24.19
C GLU A 345 -30.35 -9.34 -24.02
N THR A 346 -29.14 -9.20 -24.60
CA THR A 346 -28.19 -8.10 -24.33
C THR A 346 -28.83 -6.73 -24.50
N LYS A 347 -29.24 -6.10 -23.39
CA LYS A 347 -29.87 -4.77 -23.41
C LYS A 347 -28.85 -3.69 -23.73
N ASN A 348 -29.24 -2.73 -24.54
CA ASN A 348 -28.42 -1.58 -24.91
C ASN A 348 -28.38 -0.48 -23.85
N TYR A 349 -29.22 -0.56 -22.81
CA TYR A 349 -29.35 0.44 -21.75
C TYR A 349 -29.69 -0.22 -20.40
N PRO A 350 -29.29 0.41 -19.28
CA PRO A 350 -29.59 -0.09 -17.94
C PRO A 350 -31.08 0.04 -17.62
N THR A 351 -31.65 -0.97 -16.97
CA THR A 351 -33.05 -0.92 -16.48
C THR A 351 -33.17 -0.83 -14.96
N LYS A 352 -32.17 -1.33 -14.24
CA LYS A 352 -32.05 -1.24 -12.79
C LYS A 352 -30.59 -1.41 -12.40
N MET A 353 -30.18 -0.82 -11.29
CA MET A 353 -28.85 -0.95 -10.71
C MET A 353 -28.97 -0.88 -9.19
N ALA A 354 -28.36 -1.83 -8.49
CA ALA A 354 -28.26 -1.77 -7.03
C ALA A 354 -27.40 -0.57 -6.58
N GLY A 355 -27.58 -0.14 -5.34
CA GLY A 355 -26.69 0.87 -4.75
C GLY A 355 -25.27 0.32 -4.52
N ILE A 356 -24.33 1.22 -4.28
CA ILE A 356 -22.95 0.87 -3.91
C ILE A 356 -22.83 0.95 -2.40
N GLU A 357 -22.51 -0.18 -1.77
CA GLU A 357 -22.34 -0.28 -0.32
C GLU A 357 -21.21 0.64 0.18
N GLY A 358 -21.40 1.27 1.34
CA GLY A 358 -20.42 2.21 1.90
C GLY A 358 -20.39 3.60 1.26
N THR A 359 -21.36 3.91 0.38
CA THR A 359 -21.46 5.21 -0.31
C THR A 359 -22.88 5.78 -0.26
N ASP A 360 -23.05 7.04 -0.68
CA ASP A 360 -24.36 7.69 -0.83
C ASP A 360 -25.12 7.24 -2.09
N TYR A 361 -24.54 6.37 -2.92
CA TYR A 361 -25.16 5.89 -4.16
C TYR A 361 -26.22 4.82 -3.87
N GLY A 362 -27.47 5.24 -3.69
CA GLY A 362 -28.63 4.34 -3.54
C GLY A 362 -28.99 3.56 -4.81
N PRO A 363 -29.97 2.64 -4.75
CA PRO A 363 -30.43 1.89 -5.92
C PRO A 363 -31.07 2.83 -6.96
N TRP A 364 -30.94 2.46 -8.24
CA TRP A 364 -31.50 3.17 -9.38
C TRP A 364 -32.39 2.26 -10.22
N THR A 365 -33.45 2.83 -10.78
CA THR A 365 -34.33 2.17 -11.76
C THR A 365 -34.62 3.09 -12.92
N THR A 366 -34.86 2.51 -14.09
CA THR A 366 -35.17 3.30 -15.29
C THR A 366 -36.43 4.14 -15.07
N PRO A 367 -36.40 5.44 -15.44
CA PRO A 367 -37.61 6.27 -15.44
C PRO A 367 -38.59 5.87 -16.56
N ILE A 368 -38.16 5.06 -17.53
CA ILE A 368 -38.94 4.65 -18.71
C ILE A 368 -38.88 3.13 -18.86
N VAL A 369 -40.03 2.47 -18.71
CA VAL A 369 -40.15 0.99 -18.65
C VAL A 369 -40.21 0.34 -20.05
N ALA A 370 -40.57 1.10 -21.09
CA ALA A 370 -40.65 0.63 -22.48
C ALA A 370 -40.25 1.77 -23.45
N PRO A 371 -38.95 2.09 -23.58
CA PRO A 371 -38.50 3.14 -24.48
C PRO A 371 -38.79 2.75 -25.94
N ALA A 372 -39.47 3.63 -26.66
CA ALA A 372 -39.86 3.40 -28.07
C ALA A 372 -39.01 4.24 -29.04
N THR A 373 -38.36 5.29 -28.54
CA THR A 373 -37.58 6.25 -29.32
C THR A 373 -36.12 6.32 -28.85
N GLN A 374 -35.23 6.84 -29.69
CA GLN A 374 -33.85 7.16 -29.29
C GLN A 374 -33.81 8.17 -28.14
N ASP A 375 -34.75 9.12 -28.11
CA ASP A 375 -34.88 10.12 -27.05
C ASP A 375 -35.25 9.49 -25.70
N ASP A 376 -36.06 8.44 -25.70
CA ASP A 376 -36.35 7.69 -24.48
C ASP A 376 -35.07 7.05 -23.93
N VAL A 377 -34.32 6.34 -24.78
CA VAL A 377 -33.06 5.69 -24.38
C VAL A 377 -32.03 6.71 -23.90
N ARG A 378 -31.97 7.88 -24.55
CA ARG A 378 -31.11 8.99 -24.12
C ARG A 378 -31.45 9.47 -22.70
N ARG A 379 -32.74 9.66 -22.39
CA ARG A 379 -33.18 10.06 -21.04
C ARG A 379 -32.89 9.01 -19.97
N ILE A 380 -32.95 7.72 -20.33
CA ILE A 380 -32.55 6.62 -19.43
C ILE A 380 -31.06 6.76 -19.07
N TRP A 381 -30.20 6.95 -20.08
CA TRP A 381 -28.76 7.15 -19.88
C TRP A 381 -28.45 8.40 -19.07
N GLU A 382 -29.08 9.54 -19.38
CA GLU A 382 -28.90 10.79 -18.63
C GLU A 382 -29.30 10.63 -17.16
N SER A 383 -30.43 9.95 -16.89
CA SER A 383 -30.85 9.63 -15.52
C SER A 383 -29.86 8.73 -14.81
N PHE A 384 -29.33 7.71 -15.48
CA PHE A 384 -28.35 6.79 -14.91
C PHE A 384 -27.04 7.50 -14.56
N PHE A 385 -26.47 8.27 -15.49
CA PHE A 385 -25.23 9.02 -15.26
C PHE A 385 -25.40 10.08 -14.18
N SER A 386 -26.56 10.77 -14.14
CA SER A 386 -26.85 11.76 -13.11
C SER A 386 -26.96 11.13 -11.73
N HIS A 387 -27.56 9.94 -11.61
CA HIS A 387 -27.75 9.27 -10.31
C HIS A 387 -26.43 8.83 -9.69
N PHE A 388 -25.54 8.26 -10.50
CA PHE A 388 -24.22 7.79 -10.06
C PHE A 388 -23.12 8.85 -10.23
N HIS A 389 -23.48 10.09 -10.57
CA HIS A 389 -22.57 11.20 -10.82
C HIS A 389 -21.40 10.85 -11.77
N ILE A 390 -21.61 9.97 -12.76
CA ILE A 390 -20.56 9.50 -13.66
C ILE A 390 -20.13 10.65 -14.58
N ARG A 391 -18.84 10.96 -14.61
CA ARG A 391 -18.26 12.01 -15.46
C ARG A 391 -17.26 11.45 -16.49
N ASN A 392 -17.23 12.14 -17.63
CA ASN A 392 -16.16 12.10 -18.62
C ASN A 392 -15.09 13.16 -18.28
N VAL A 393 -13.91 13.07 -18.90
CA VAL A 393 -12.79 14.04 -18.73
C VAL A 393 -13.22 15.49 -18.99
N ALA A 394 -14.16 15.72 -19.91
CA ALA A 394 -14.59 17.05 -20.34
C ALA A 394 -16.03 17.44 -19.90
N GLY A 395 -16.73 16.63 -19.11
CA GLY A 395 -18.12 16.90 -18.74
C GLY A 395 -18.92 15.68 -18.27
N PRO A 396 -20.27 15.74 -18.27
CA PRO A 396 -21.11 14.59 -17.97
C PRO A 396 -20.81 13.40 -18.88
N ALA A 397 -20.94 12.18 -18.36
CA ALA A 397 -20.81 10.99 -19.19
C ALA A 397 -21.92 10.92 -20.25
N THR A 398 -21.56 10.42 -21.43
CA THR A 398 -22.49 10.11 -22.51
C THR A 398 -22.42 8.64 -22.85
N CYS A 399 -23.49 8.13 -23.45
CA CYS A 399 -23.53 6.77 -23.95
C CYS A 399 -22.52 6.62 -25.11
N GLU A 400 -21.62 5.65 -25.02
CA GLU A 400 -20.56 5.41 -25.99
C GLU A 400 -20.37 3.93 -26.24
N GLN A 401 -19.97 3.62 -27.47
CA GLN A 401 -19.79 2.26 -27.94
C GLN A 401 -18.53 1.64 -27.35
N LYS A 402 -18.59 0.34 -27.04
CA LYS A 402 -17.44 -0.43 -26.56
C LYS A 402 -16.78 0.20 -25.35
N THR A 403 -17.61 0.62 -24.39
CA THR A 403 -17.20 1.38 -23.22
C THR A 403 -17.59 0.64 -21.94
N ILE A 404 -16.71 0.69 -20.95
CA ILE A 404 -16.97 0.26 -19.58
C ILE A 404 -17.23 1.52 -18.76
N TYR A 405 -18.33 1.55 -18.03
CA TYR A 405 -18.62 2.58 -17.04
C TYR A 405 -18.32 2.01 -15.67
N PHE A 406 -17.48 2.68 -14.90
CA PHE A 406 -17.11 2.26 -13.55
C PHE A 406 -17.16 3.45 -12.59
N LEU A 407 -16.97 3.23 -11.30
CA LEU A 407 -16.69 4.29 -10.34
C LEU A 407 -15.53 3.86 -9.45
N PRO A 408 -14.49 4.68 -9.25
CA PRO A 408 -13.47 4.39 -8.27
C PRO A 408 -14.10 4.31 -6.88
N ASP A 409 -13.71 3.29 -6.13
CA ASP A 409 -14.07 3.13 -4.75
C ASP A 409 -13.17 4.02 -3.89
N CYS A 410 -13.79 4.75 -2.97
CA CYS A 410 -13.15 5.66 -2.02
C CYS A 410 -13.54 5.29 -0.59
N THR A 411 -13.77 4.00 -0.36
CA THR A 411 -13.96 3.43 0.97
C THR A 411 -12.66 2.86 1.50
N PRO A 412 -12.51 2.70 2.82
CA PRO A 412 -11.37 2.00 3.40
C PRO A 412 -11.13 0.63 2.78
N HIS A 413 -9.87 0.36 2.43
CA HIS A 413 -9.43 -0.91 1.85
C HIS A 413 -8.54 -1.67 2.84
N GLU A 414 -8.52 -3.00 2.70
CA GLU A 414 -7.55 -3.80 3.45
C GLU A 414 -6.11 -3.45 3.04
N PRO A 415 -5.18 -3.32 4.01
CA PRO A 415 -3.78 -3.05 3.69
C PRO A 415 -3.13 -4.19 2.88
N THR A 416 -2.31 -3.85 1.89
CA THR A 416 -1.64 -4.84 1.00
C THR A 416 -0.19 -4.47 0.68
N GLY A 417 0.62 -5.47 0.31
CA GLY A 417 1.99 -5.25 -0.17
C GLY A 417 2.97 -4.60 0.82
N THR A 418 4.13 -4.24 0.29
CA THR A 418 5.22 -3.58 1.02
C THR A 418 5.02 -2.08 1.09
N THR A 419 5.46 -1.42 2.16
CA THR A 419 5.52 0.05 2.20
C THR A 419 6.45 0.58 1.09
N GLY A 420 6.02 1.62 0.37
CA GLY A 420 6.89 2.33 -0.58
C GLY A 420 6.22 2.95 -1.81
N GLY A 421 4.89 2.88 -1.94
CA GLY A 421 4.18 3.51 -3.06
C GLY A 421 3.64 4.91 -2.76
N ILE A 422 2.73 5.35 -3.63
CA ILE A 422 2.10 6.68 -3.59
C ILE A 422 0.70 6.63 -2.99
N ASN A 423 0.20 7.76 -2.46
CA ASN A 423 -1.18 7.82 -1.96
C ASN A 423 -2.19 7.52 -3.08
N THR A 424 -2.95 6.46 -2.87
CA THR A 424 -4.08 6.01 -3.69
C THR A 424 -5.20 5.43 -2.82
N GLY A 425 -5.19 5.75 -1.51
CA GLY A 425 -6.14 5.20 -0.54
C GLY A 425 -5.80 3.79 -0.02
N ILE A 426 -4.84 3.08 -0.62
CA ILE A 426 -4.45 1.73 -0.19
C ILE A 426 -3.18 1.76 0.65
N LEU A 427 -3.33 1.46 1.95
CA LEU A 427 -2.23 1.37 2.91
C LEU A 427 -1.42 0.08 2.72
N ALA A 428 -0.14 0.11 3.11
CA ALA A 428 0.72 -1.06 3.04
C ALA A 428 0.45 -2.05 4.16
N LYS A 429 0.65 -3.34 3.89
CA LYS A 429 0.57 -4.41 4.91
C LYS A 429 1.88 -4.59 5.67
N ILE A 430 3.01 -4.37 5.01
CA ILE A 430 4.35 -4.61 5.57
C ILE A 430 4.99 -3.26 5.93
N PRO A 431 5.25 -3.01 7.22
CA PRO A 431 5.88 -1.77 7.68
C PRO A 431 7.39 -1.75 7.43
N VAL A 432 7.99 -0.57 7.56
CA VAL A 432 9.44 -0.34 7.42
C VAL A 432 9.95 0.43 8.64
N LEU A 433 11.15 0.08 9.11
CA LEU A 433 11.85 0.84 10.15
C LEU A 433 12.35 2.17 9.61
N VAL A 434 12.28 3.21 10.45
CA VAL A 434 12.99 4.45 10.21
C VAL A 434 14.48 4.20 10.49
N ASN A 435 15.33 4.47 9.50
CA ASN A 435 16.79 4.38 9.61
C ASN A 435 17.44 5.68 10.10
#